data_AF-A0A8S1GNX2-F1
#
_entry.id   AF-A0A8S1GNX2-F1
#
_cell.length_a   1.000
_cell.length_b   1.000
_cell.length_c   1.000
_cell.angle_alpha   90.00
_cell.angle_beta   90.00
_cell.angle_gamma   90.00
#
_symmetry.space_group_name_H-M   'P 1'
#
loop_
_entity.id
_entity.type
_entity.pdbx_description
1 polymer ?
#
loop_
_entity_poly.entity_id
_entity_poly.type
_entity_poly.pdbx_seq_one_letter_code
_entity_poly.pdbx_strand_id
1 'polypeptide(L)'
;MVYVVWSDTPRSSVECAAPAMIIATITLFASTLDVLADLLVCVRIAEFLHNFQTDIARFAAWGYFVFTAVSLVVYLFEMIDVCLTLKYEQENVFVARLAKSLVITLEEVPLPLMMFILFTHEPRLSLANPVFFSSCIKLVSLVWGVVKFTKLRFFWPCLPLNPKHDVRENVRLCFTFTLYRVAMIFVNICHVIAACLALTNAINSYGGGKKIPQQN
;
A
#
# COMPACT_ATOMS: atom_id res chain seq x y z
N MET A 1 10.19 33.03 14.78
CA MET A 1 10.82 32.71 13.49
C MET A 1 11.71 31.49 13.68
N VAL A 2 11.32 30.33 13.12
CA VAL A 2 12.18 29.14 13.08
C VAL A 2 12.42 28.83 11.61
N TYR A 3 13.65 29.06 11.17
CA TYR A 3 14.12 28.66 9.86
C TYR A 3 14.19 27.13 9.79
N VAL A 4 13.68 26.54 8.71
CA VAL A 4 14.06 25.18 8.33
C VAL A 4 15.44 25.27 7.68
N VAL A 5 16.46 25.31 8.52
CA VAL A 5 17.83 25.03 8.11
C VAL A 5 17.91 23.51 7.95
N TRP A 6 18.36 23.05 6.78
CA TRP A 6 18.95 21.73 6.63
C TRP A 6 20.17 21.68 7.57
N SER A 7 19.97 21.23 8.81
CA SER A 7 21.07 21.01 9.75
C SER A 7 21.35 19.52 9.78
N ASP A 8 22.61 19.15 9.59
CA ASP A 8 23.16 17.79 9.72
C ASP A 8 23.17 17.28 11.18
N THR A 9 22.17 17.63 11.98
CA THR A 9 21.98 17.14 13.36
C THR A 9 20.61 16.46 13.49
N PRO A 10 20.53 15.28 14.14
CA PRO A 10 19.38 14.37 14.06
C PRO A 10 18.26 14.81 15.03
N ARG A 11 17.63 15.95 14.77
CA ARG A 11 16.38 16.34 15.45
C ARG A 11 15.15 16.13 14.57
N SER A 12 15.16 15.07 13.77
CA SER A 12 14.01 14.55 13.01
C SER A 12 13.35 13.35 13.69
N SER A 13 13.51 13.21 15.00
CA SER A 13 12.86 12.18 15.81
C SER A 13 11.56 12.73 16.40
N VAL A 14 10.42 12.14 16.04
CA VAL A 14 9.20 12.31 16.83
C VAL A 14 9.39 11.43 18.08
N GLU A 15 9.36 12.02 19.28
CA GLU A 15 9.35 11.23 20.53
C GLU A 15 8.16 10.27 20.50
N CYS A 16 8.46 8.98 20.58
CA CYS A 16 7.49 7.91 20.51
C CYS A 16 6.68 7.87 21.82
N ALA A 17 5.56 8.58 21.86
CA ALA A 17 4.57 8.36 22.92
C ALA A 17 3.89 6.99 22.73
N ALA A 18 3.35 6.40 23.80
CA ALA A 18 2.56 5.15 23.81
C ALA A 18 1.68 4.85 22.57
N PRO A 19 0.96 5.82 21.94
CA PRO A 19 0.24 5.58 20.69
C PRO A 19 1.10 5.12 19.49
N ALA A 20 2.38 5.51 19.41
CA ALA A 20 3.24 5.17 18.29
C ALA A 20 3.70 3.70 18.30
N MET A 21 3.90 3.10 19.49
CA MET A 21 4.17 1.66 19.65
C MET A 21 2.99 0.80 19.18
N ILE A 22 1.77 1.20 19.56
CA ILE A 22 0.54 0.51 19.11
C ILE A 22 0.42 0.59 17.59
N ILE A 23 0.67 1.76 17.01
CA ILE A 23 0.62 1.94 15.56
C ILE A 23 1.65 1.05 14.85
N ALA A 24 2.88 0.99 15.37
CA ALA A 24 3.94 0.14 14.82
C ALA A 24 3.58 -1.34 14.87
N THR A 25 3.05 -1.83 16.00
CA THR A 25 2.61 -3.23 16.14
C THR A 25 1.47 -3.59 15.18
N ILE A 26 0.44 -2.74 15.07
CA ILE A 26 -0.66 -3.01 14.14
C ILE A 26 -0.16 -2.98 12.69
N THR A 27 0.76 -2.05 12.37
CA THR A 27 1.39 -1.98 11.04
C THR A 27 2.14 -3.27 10.72
N LEU A 28 2.89 -3.82 11.67
CA LEU A 28 3.58 -5.10 11.52
C LEU A 28 2.61 -6.22 11.11
N PHE A 29 1.50 -6.38 11.84
CA PHE A 29 0.49 -7.40 11.54
C PHE A 29 -0.19 -7.15 10.20
N ALA A 30 -0.60 -5.91 9.92
CA ALA A 30 -1.27 -5.54 8.67
C ALA A 30 -0.39 -5.87 7.46
N SER A 31 0.85 -5.37 7.42
CA SER A 31 1.77 -5.61 6.30
C SER A 31 2.13 -7.09 6.14
N THR A 32 2.23 -7.85 7.25
CA THR A 32 2.50 -9.29 7.18
C THR A 32 1.32 -10.07 6.59
N LEU A 33 0.09 -9.75 7.01
CA LEU A 33 -1.11 -10.36 6.44
C LEU A 33 -1.28 -10.01 4.96
N ASP A 34 -0.91 -8.79 4.59
CA ASP A 34 -0.97 -8.30 3.21
C ASP A 34 -0.07 -9.13 2.27
N VAL A 35 1.19 -9.33 2.65
CA VAL A 35 2.13 -10.17 1.91
C VAL A 35 1.68 -11.63 1.86
N LEU A 36 1.16 -12.17 2.96
CA LEU A 36 0.63 -13.53 2.98
C LEU A 36 -0.57 -13.71 2.05
N ALA A 37 -1.42 -12.69 1.93
CA ALA A 37 -2.53 -12.70 1.00
C ALA A 37 -2.05 -12.67 -0.46
N ASP A 38 -1.03 -11.87 -0.78
CA ASP A 38 -0.45 -11.82 -2.12
C ASP A 38 0.23 -13.15 -2.50
N LEU A 39 0.91 -13.80 -1.54
CA LEU A 39 1.48 -15.14 -1.73
C LEU A 39 0.39 -16.20 -1.95
N LEU A 40 -0.72 -16.13 -1.21
CA LEU A 40 -1.85 -17.04 -1.39
C LEU A 40 -2.42 -16.95 -2.81
N VAL A 41 -2.58 -15.72 -3.32
CA VAL A 41 -3.05 -15.49 -4.70
C VAL A 41 -2.02 -16.02 -5.70
N CYS A 42 -0.72 -15.81 -5.49
CA CYS A 42 0.33 -16.38 -6.33
C CYS A 42 0.24 -17.91 -6.42
N VAL A 43 0.10 -18.60 -5.28
CA VAL A 43 -0.02 -20.07 -5.26
C VAL A 43 -1.22 -20.52 -6.10
N ARG A 44 -2.35 -19.81 -6.01
CA ARG A 44 -3.56 -20.13 -6.77
C ARG A 44 -3.45 -19.81 -8.24
N ILE A 45 -2.79 -18.71 -8.60
CA ILE A 45 -2.49 -18.39 -10.00
C ILE A 45 -1.58 -19.47 -10.60
N ALA A 46 -0.55 -19.92 -9.87
CA ALA A 46 0.40 -20.94 -10.34
C ALA A 46 -0.29 -22.28 -10.64
N GLU A 47 -1.23 -22.69 -9.77
CA GLU A 47 -2.02 -23.91 -9.93
C GLU A 47 -2.84 -23.91 -11.25
N PHE A 48 -3.37 -22.75 -11.65
CA PHE A 48 -4.27 -22.64 -12.81
C PHE A 48 -3.66 -21.94 -14.04
N LEU A 49 -2.37 -21.59 -13.99
CA LEU A 49 -1.68 -20.80 -15.01
C LEU A 49 -1.75 -21.45 -16.40
N HIS A 50 -1.53 -22.76 -16.47
CA HIS A 50 -1.57 -23.54 -17.70
C HIS A 50 -2.94 -23.52 -18.38
N ASN A 51 -4.00 -23.31 -17.60
CA ASN A 51 -5.35 -23.33 -18.11
C ASN A 51 -5.77 -21.96 -18.68
N PHE A 52 -5.02 -20.87 -18.47
CA PHE A 52 -5.38 -19.54 -19.00
C PHE A 52 -5.48 -19.56 -20.54
N GLN A 53 -6.58 -19.05 -21.05
CA GLN A 53 -6.95 -19.03 -22.47
C GLN A 53 -6.48 -17.74 -23.17
N THR A 54 -6.37 -16.64 -22.43
CA THR A 54 -5.99 -15.33 -22.96
C THR A 54 -4.55 -14.98 -22.60
N ASP A 55 -3.80 -14.49 -23.59
CA ASP A 55 -2.40 -14.09 -23.38
C ASP A 55 -2.27 -12.87 -22.46
N ILE A 56 -3.29 -12.00 -22.43
CA ILE A 56 -3.36 -10.87 -21.50
C ILE A 56 -3.43 -11.34 -20.04
N ALA A 57 -4.26 -12.37 -19.74
CA ALA A 57 -4.34 -12.95 -18.40
C ALA A 57 -3.03 -13.63 -18.00
N ARG A 58 -2.35 -14.33 -18.93
CA ARG A 58 -1.03 -14.91 -18.69
C ARG A 58 0.01 -13.83 -18.38
N PHE A 59 0.03 -12.74 -19.14
CA PHE A 59 0.93 -11.63 -18.89
C PHE A 59 0.66 -10.96 -17.54
N ALA A 60 -0.61 -10.72 -17.20
CA ALA A 60 -1.00 -10.17 -15.90
C ALA A 60 -0.60 -11.09 -14.74
N ALA A 61 -0.72 -12.41 -14.91
CA ALA A 61 -0.27 -13.39 -13.92
C ALA A 61 1.25 -13.38 -13.71
N TRP A 62 2.04 -13.33 -14.80
CA TRP A 62 3.48 -13.15 -14.71
C TRP A 62 3.88 -11.83 -14.06
N GLY A 63 3.19 -10.75 -14.42
CA GLY A 63 3.35 -9.44 -13.78
C GLY A 63 3.06 -9.52 -12.28
N TYR A 64 1.98 -10.20 -11.89
CA TYR A 64 1.63 -10.40 -10.48
C TYR A 64 2.75 -11.13 -9.73
N PHE A 65 3.31 -12.23 -10.26
CA PHE A 65 4.45 -12.92 -9.63
C PHE A 65 5.67 -12.01 -9.44
N VAL A 66 6.02 -11.20 -10.45
CA VAL A 66 7.15 -10.27 -10.38
C VAL A 66 6.90 -9.21 -9.31
N PHE A 67 5.71 -8.60 -9.30
CA PHE A 67 5.37 -7.58 -8.30
C PHE A 67 5.24 -8.16 -6.89
N THR A 68 4.87 -9.44 -6.73
CA THR A 68 4.91 -10.12 -5.43
C THR A 68 6.34 -10.36 -4.96
N ALA A 69 7.28 -10.65 -5.87
CA ALA A 69 8.70 -10.72 -5.50
C ALA A 69 9.24 -9.34 -5.07
N VAL A 70 8.84 -8.28 -5.77
CA VAL A 70 9.17 -6.90 -5.39
C VAL A 70 8.53 -6.52 -4.05
N SER A 71 7.29 -6.93 -3.80
CA SER A 71 6.60 -6.64 -2.53
C SER A 71 7.29 -7.29 -1.35
N LEU A 72 7.85 -8.49 -1.49
CA LEU A 72 8.69 -9.10 -0.43
C LEU A 72 9.89 -8.22 -0.06
N VAL A 73 10.56 -7.61 -1.05
CA VAL A 73 11.69 -6.71 -0.79
C VAL A 73 11.22 -5.43 -0.09
N VAL A 74 10.12 -4.85 -0.56
CA VAL A 74 9.57 -3.61 -0.01
C VAL A 74 9.00 -3.84 1.40
N TYR A 75 8.42 -5.00 1.66
CA TYR A 75 8.01 -5.46 2.98
C TYR A 75 9.19 -5.52 3.95
N LEU A 76 10.36 -6.04 3.53
CA LEU A 76 11.56 -6.02 4.37
C LEU A 76 11.96 -4.59 4.76
N PHE A 77 11.90 -3.64 3.82
CA PHE A 77 12.15 -2.23 4.12
C PHE A 77 11.15 -1.66 5.14
N GLU A 78 9.86 -1.96 4.98
CA GLU A 78 8.84 -1.54 5.95
C GLU A 78 9.04 -2.20 7.32
N MET A 79 9.40 -3.48 7.37
CA MET A 79 9.65 -4.20 8.61
C MET A 79 10.89 -3.69 9.34
N ILE A 80 11.96 -3.33 8.62
CA ILE A 80 13.14 -2.72 9.23
C ILE A 80 12.77 -1.39 9.89
N ASP A 81 12.01 -0.53 9.20
CA ASP A 81 11.53 0.75 9.74
C ASP A 81 10.66 0.58 11.00
N VAL A 82 9.71 -0.36 10.95
CA VAL A 82 8.82 -0.69 12.09
C VAL A 82 9.61 -1.27 13.27
N CYS A 83 10.52 -2.21 13.04
CA CYS A 83 11.32 -2.84 14.09
C CYS A 83 12.29 -1.84 14.74
N LEU A 84 12.90 -0.94 13.97
CA LEU A 84 13.72 0.13 14.50
C LEU A 84 12.89 1.09 15.37
N THR A 85 11.67 1.41 14.93
CA THR A 85 10.74 2.24 15.71
C THR A 85 10.35 1.57 17.03
N LEU A 86 10.10 0.25 17.02
CA LEU A 86 9.78 -0.52 18.23
C LEU A 86 10.96 -0.66 19.19
N LYS A 87 12.19 -0.81 18.66
CA LYS A 87 13.39 -1.04 19.47
C LYS A 87 13.96 0.23 20.09
N TYR A 88 13.97 1.33 19.34
CA TYR A 88 14.65 2.56 19.72
C TYR A 88 13.69 3.68 20.12
N GLU A 89 12.37 3.46 20.04
CA GLU A 89 11.34 4.47 20.33
C GLU A 89 11.57 5.79 19.55
N GLN A 90 12.20 5.68 18.38
CA GLN A 90 12.51 6.79 17.50
C GLN A 90 12.19 6.37 16.07
N GLU A 91 11.38 7.17 15.40
CA GLU A 91 11.02 6.99 14.00
C GLU A 91 11.72 8.06 13.16
N ASN A 92 12.57 7.65 12.22
CA ASN A 92 13.12 8.58 11.25
C ASN A 92 12.04 8.89 10.20
N VAL A 93 11.45 10.08 10.32
CA VAL A 93 10.34 10.52 9.47
C VAL A 93 10.66 10.45 7.97
N PHE A 94 11.92 10.64 7.57
CA PHE A 94 12.31 10.53 6.16
C PHE A 94 12.26 9.08 5.68
N VAL A 95 12.85 8.15 6.44
CA VAL A 95 12.90 6.72 6.10
C VAL A 95 11.50 6.12 6.12
N ALA A 96 10.68 6.46 7.12
CA ALA A 96 9.29 6.00 7.23
C ALA A 96 8.43 6.46 6.04
N ARG A 97 8.60 7.71 5.59
CA ARG A 97 7.92 8.24 4.40
C ARG A 97 8.40 7.56 3.12
N LEU A 98 9.70 7.33 2.99
CA LEU A 98 10.28 6.66 1.82
C LEU A 98 9.78 5.22 1.73
N ALA A 99 9.88 4.46 2.82
CA ALA A 99 9.40 3.08 2.90
C ALA A 99 7.92 3.00 2.50
N LYS A 100 7.06 3.85 3.07
CA LYS A 100 5.63 3.80 2.73
C LYS A 100 5.34 4.23 1.28
N SER A 101 6.08 5.19 0.74
CA SER A 101 5.93 5.60 -0.66
C SER A 101 6.35 4.48 -1.62
N LEU A 102 7.38 3.71 -1.27
CA LEU A 102 7.81 2.52 -2.02
C LEU A 102 6.73 1.42 -1.95
N VAL A 103 6.17 1.15 -0.77
CA VAL A 103 5.05 0.20 -0.59
C VAL A 103 3.90 0.54 -1.52
N ILE A 104 3.47 1.80 -1.57
CA ILE A 104 2.35 2.18 -2.45
C ILE A 104 2.67 2.03 -3.92
N THR A 105 3.85 2.48 -4.32
CA THR A 105 4.18 2.58 -5.75
C THR A 105 4.53 1.22 -6.34
N LEU A 106 5.18 0.35 -5.57
CA LEU A 106 5.71 -0.92 -6.04
C LEU A 106 4.84 -2.13 -5.68
N GLU A 107 3.96 -1.99 -4.69
CA GLU A 107 3.10 -3.08 -4.21
C GLU A 107 1.62 -2.72 -4.27
N GLU A 108 1.19 -1.66 -3.56
CA GLU A 108 -0.24 -1.40 -3.37
C GLU A 108 -0.97 -0.96 -4.65
N VAL A 109 -0.29 -0.35 -5.63
CA VAL A 109 -0.88 -0.05 -6.95
C VAL A 109 -0.74 -1.22 -7.94
N PRO A 110 0.47 -1.79 -8.17
CA PRO A 110 0.66 -2.76 -9.24
C PRO A 110 -0.09 -4.08 -8.99
N LEU A 111 -0.14 -4.58 -7.75
CA LEU A 111 -0.76 -5.87 -7.47
C LEU A 111 -2.29 -5.85 -7.66
N PRO A 112 -3.05 -4.88 -7.11
CA PRO A 112 -4.48 -4.76 -7.42
C PRO A 112 -4.74 -4.49 -8.90
N LEU A 113 -3.87 -3.76 -9.60
CA LEU A 113 -4.00 -3.52 -11.04
C LEU A 113 -3.86 -4.81 -11.85
N MET A 114 -2.81 -5.60 -11.58
CA MET A 114 -2.60 -6.89 -12.26
C MET A 114 -3.74 -7.86 -11.94
N MET A 115 -4.22 -7.86 -10.69
CA MET A 115 -5.34 -8.69 -10.27
C MET A 115 -6.66 -8.27 -10.95
N PHE A 116 -6.87 -6.96 -11.14
CA PHE A 116 -8.01 -6.44 -11.89
C PHE A 116 -7.98 -6.91 -13.34
N ILE A 117 -6.85 -6.71 -14.03
CA ILE A 117 -6.66 -7.15 -15.42
C ILE A 117 -6.90 -8.67 -15.53
N LEU A 118 -6.29 -9.45 -14.65
CA LEU A 118 -6.44 -10.90 -14.61
C LEU A 118 -7.92 -11.31 -14.49
N PHE A 119 -8.64 -10.73 -13.53
CA PHE A 119 -10.02 -11.11 -13.24
C PHE A 119 -11.02 -10.57 -14.28
N THR A 120 -10.73 -9.44 -14.94
CA THR A 120 -11.54 -8.92 -16.04
C THR A 120 -11.44 -9.80 -17.30
N HIS A 121 -10.23 -10.27 -17.63
CA HIS A 121 -10.03 -11.11 -18.82
C HIS A 121 -10.39 -12.57 -18.58
N GLU A 122 -10.13 -13.09 -17.38
CA GLU A 122 -10.47 -14.46 -17.00
C GLU A 122 -11.08 -14.55 -15.60
N PRO A 123 -12.38 -14.21 -15.46
CA PRO A 123 -13.08 -14.37 -14.19
C PRO A 123 -13.26 -15.87 -13.93
N ARG A 124 -12.40 -16.47 -13.11
CA ARG A 124 -12.48 -17.89 -12.75
C ARG A 124 -13.05 -18.08 -11.36
N LEU A 125 -14.00 -19.01 -11.25
CA LEU A 125 -14.57 -19.39 -9.96
C LEU A 125 -13.48 -19.89 -8.97
N SER A 126 -12.46 -20.59 -9.48
CA SER A 126 -11.36 -21.12 -8.65
C SER A 126 -10.44 -20.04 -8.07
N LEU A 127 -10.37 -18.87 -8.71
CA LEU A 127 -9.59 -17.71 -8.25
C LEU A 127 -10.43 -16.71 -7.46
N ALA A 128 -11.76 -16.76 -7.56
CA ALA A 128 -12.66 -15.78 -6.94
C ALA A 128 -12.50 -15.69 -5.42
N ASN A 129 -12.47 -16.82 -4.71
CA ASN A 129 -12.35 -16.80 -3.24
C ASN A 129 -10.99 -16.27 -2.75
N PRO A 130 -9.83 -16.72 -3.28
CA PRO A 130 -8.54 -16.14 -2.95
C PRO A 130 -8.44 -14.64 -3.28
N VAL A 131 -8.92 -14.23 -4.46
CA VAL A 131 -8.91 -12.83 -4.91
C VAL A 131 -9.78 -11.96 -4.01
N PHE A 132 -10.95 -12.44 -3.61
CA PHE A 132 -11.84 -11.75 -2.68
C PHE A 132 -11.15 -11.52 -1.32
N PHE A 133 -10.64 -12.60 -0.73
CA PHE A 133 -9.99 -12.54 0.58
C PHE A 133 -8.76 -11.62 0.56
N SER A 134 -7.92 -11.74 -0.47
CA SER A 134 -6.76 -10.86 -0.66
C SER A 134 -7.17 -9.39 -0.84
N SER A 135 -8.18 -9.11 -1.65
CA SER A 135 -8.68 -7.75 -1.85
C SER A 135 -9.22 -7.13 -0.55
N CYS A 136 -9.91 -7.91 0.30
CA CYS A 136 -10.36 -7.44 1.61
C CYS A 136 -9.21 -7.13 2.56
N ILE A 137 -8.18 -7.98 2.62
CA ILE A 137 -6.98 -7.72 3.42
C ILE A 137 -6.26 -6.47 2.92
N LYS A 138 -6.09 -6.35 1.59
CA LYS A 138 -5.47 -5.17 0.97
C LYS A 138 -6.22 -3.89 1.33
N LEU A 139 -7.55 -3.90 1.32
CA LEU A 139 -8.37 -2.76 1.74
C LEU A 139 -8.14 -2.38 3.21
N VAL A 140 -8.03 -3.36 4.11
CA VAL A 140 -7.70 -3.09 5.52
C VAL A 140 -6.30 -2.49 5.66
N SER A 141 -5.32 -3.04 4.94
CA SER A 141 -3.94 -2.53 4.88
C SER A 141 -3.90 -1.08 4.35
N LEU A 142 -4.67 -0.77 3.30
CA LEU A 142 -4.79 0.56 2.72
C LEU A 142 -5.44 1.56 3.68
N VAL A 143 -6.55 1.20 4.33
CA VAL A 143 -7.18 2.05 5.35
C VAL A 143 -6.21 2.34 6.50
N TRP A 144 -5.45 1.33 6.93
CA TRP A 144 -4.39 1.53 7.92
C TRP A 144 -3.26 2.44 7.42
N GLY A 145 -2.92 2.35 6.13
CA GLY A 145 -1.99 3.25 5.45
C GLY A 145 -2.38 4.73 5.57
N VAL A 146 -3.68 5.05 5.49
CA VAL A 146 -4.17 6.43 5.70
C VAL A 146 -3.87 6.93 7.12
N VAL A 147 -4.03 6.08 8.14
CA VAL A 147 -3.71 6.40 9.53
C VAL A 147 -2.21 6.70 9.66
N LYS A 148 -1.35 5.84 9.10
CA LYS A 148 0.11 6.03 9.10
C LYS A 148 0.52 7.31 8.35
N PHE A 149 -0.11 7.62 7.22
CA PHE A 149 0.15 8.85 6.48
C PHE A 149 -0.26 10.12 7.21
N THR A 150 -1.37 10.05 7.94
CA THR A 150 -1.83 11.18 8.76
C THR A 150 -0.84 11.43 9.90
N LYS A 151 -0.36 10.37 10.57
CA LYS A 151 0.72 10.45 11.58
C LYS A 151 2.00 11.07 11.00
N LEU A 152 2.43 10.61 9.82
CA LEU A 152 3.65 11.08 9.15
C LEU A 152 3.50 12.47 8.51
N ARG A 153 2.32 13.10 8.60
CA ARG A 153 1.99 14.38 7.93
C ARG A 153 2.27 14.33 6.43
N PHE A 154 2.02 13.16 5.85
CA PHE A 154 2.23 12.84 4.44
C PHE A 154 0.89 12.67 3.70
N PHE A 155 -0.23 12.71 4.43
CA PHE A 155 -1.56 12.79 3.85
C PHE A 155 -1.90 14.24 3.49
N TRP A 156 -1.86 14.55 2.19
CA TRP A 156 -2.08 15.91 1.68
C TRP A 156 -3.40 16.55 2.16
N PRO A 157 -4.55 15.85 2.16
CA PRO A 157 -5.82 16.41 2.63
C PRO A 157 -5.84 16.81 4.12
N CYS A 158 -5.01 16.19 4.96
CA CYS A 158 -4.96 16.47 6.40
C CYS A 158 -3.86 17.47 6.80
N LEU A 159 -3.06 17.99 5.86
CA LEU A 159 -2.07 19.04 6.14
C LEU A 159 -2.66 20.34 6.74
N PRO A 160 -3.86 20.81 6.35
CA PRO A 160 -4.46 22.03 6.92
C PRO A 160 -4.71 21.96 8.43
N LEU A 161 -4.80 20.74 8.98
CA LEU A 161 -5.14 20.47 10.37
C LEU A 161 -3.91 20.44 11.30
N ASN A 162 -2.73 20.85 10.82
CA ASN A 162 -1.53 20.83 11.64
C ASN A 162 -1.61 21.90 12.76
N PRO A 163 -1.63 21.51 14.05
CA PRO A 163 -1.85 22.44 15.16
C PRO A 163 -0.69 23.42 15.42
N LYS A 164 0.42 23.29 14.68
CA LYS A 164 1.61 24.15 14.84
C LYS A 164 1.52 25.49 14.12
N HIS A 165 0.60 25.66 13.16
CA HIS A 165 0.43 26.90 12.40
C HIS A 165 -1.04 27.27 12.32
N ASP A 166 -1.30 28.56 12.08
CA ASP A 166 -2.65 29.03 11.75
C ASP A 166 -3.17 28.32 10.50
N VAL A 167 -4.48 28.03 10.46
CA VAL A 167 -5.15 27.35 9.35
C VAL A 167 -4.84 28.03 8.01
N ARG A 168 -4.77 29.36 8.00
CA ARG A 168 -4.45 30.17 6.81
C ARG A 168 -3.01 29.98 6.32
N GLU A 169 -2.06 29.79 7.23
CA GLU A 169 -0.66 29.52 6.91
C GLU A 169 -0.48 28.07 6.43
N ASN A 170 -1.14 27.09 7.07
CA ASN A 170 -1.15 25.70 6.59
C ASN A 170 -1.76 25.57 5.20
N VAL A 171 -2.86 26.28 4.90
CA VAL A 171 -3.45 26.31 3.55
C VAL A 171 -2.46 26.88 2.54
N ARG A 172 -1.76 27.98 2.86
CA ARG A 172 -0.72 28.53 1.99
C ARG A 172 0.42 27.53 1.72
N LEU A 173 0.89 26.85 2.78
CA LEU A 173 1.92 25.81 2.72
C LEU A 173 1.47 24.53 2.00
N CYS A 174 0.15 24.33 1.88
CA CYS A 174 -0.46 23.24 1.13
C CYS A 174 -0.35 23.48 -0.40
N PHE A 175 -0.43 24.75 -0.82
CA PHE A 175 -0.36 25.17 -2.22
C PHE A 175 1.01 25.72 -2.64
N THR A 176 2.02 25.63 -1.77
CA THR A 176 3.40 25.97 -2.15
C THR A 176 4.00 24.80 -2.94
N PHE A 177 4.23 25.00 -4.24
CA PHE A 177 4.79 23.98 -5.12
C PHE A 177 6.26 23.70 -4.79
N THR A 178 6.50 22.67 -3.99
CA THR A 178 7.81 22.07 -3.79
C THR A 178 7.80 20.64 -4.33
N LEU A 179 8.96 20.13 -4.75
CA LEU A 179 9.09 18.76 -5.26
C LEU A 179 8.57 17.72 -4.25
N TYR A 180 8.79 17.97 -2.97
CA TYR A 180 8.24 17.18 -1.87
C TYR A 180 6.69 17.13 -1.86
N ARG A 181 6.03 18.25 -2.12
CA ARG A 181 4.55 18.32 -2.19
C ARG A 181 4.01 17.62 -3.43
N VAL A 182 4.68 17.75 -4.57
CA VAL A 182 4.30 17.04 -5.80
C VAL A 182 4.39 15.53 -5.59
N ALA A 183 5.49 15.03 -5.01
CA ALA A 183 5.64 13.62 -4.66
C ALA A 183 4.56 13.15 -3.67
N MET A 184 4.25 13.95 -2.66
CA MET A 184 3.18 13.66 -1.71
C MET A 184 1.81 13.56 -2.37
N ILE A 185 1.46 14.48 -3.28
CA ILE A 185 0.19 14.45 -4.01
C ILE A 185 0.12 13.18 -4.86
N PHE A 186 1.19 12.89 -5.60
CA PHE A 186 1.29 11.69 -6.44
C PHE A 186 1.06 10.41 -5.63
N VAL A 187 1.77 10.24 -4.51
CA VAL A 187 1.62 9.06 -3.66
C VAL A 187 0.20 8.95 -3.07
N ASN A 188 -0.42 10.07 -2.67
CA ASN A 188 -1.80 10.04 -2.19
C ASN A 188 -2.80 9.66 -3.30
N ILE A 189 -2.58 10.10 -4.54
CA ILE A 189 -3.38 9.68 -5.70
C ILE A 189 -3.20 8.17 -5.94
N CYS A 190 -1.97 7.67 -5.93
CA CYS A 190 -1.67 6.24 -6.04
C CYS A 190 -2.40 5.43 -4.97
N HIS A 191 -2.39 5.90 -3.71
CA HIS A 191 -3.05 5.22 -2.61
C HIS A 191 -4.58 5.16 -2.80
N VAL A 192 -5.20 6.25 -3.27
CA VAL A 192 -6.64 6.25 -3.60
C VAL A 192 -6.94 5.30 -4.76
N ILE A 193 -6.11 5.30 -5.80
CA ILE A 193 -6.26 4.37 -6.95
C ILE A 193 -6.15 2.91 -6.48
N ALA A 194 -5.16 2.60 -5.64
CA ALA A 194 -5.00 1.28 -5.04
C ALA A 194 -6.26 0.83 -4.28
N ALA A 195 -6.83 1.71 -3.46
CA ALA A 195 -8.07 1.44 -2.73
C ALA A 195 -9.27 1.23 -3.66
N CYS A 196 -9.40 2.03 -4.71
CA CYS A 196 -10.45 1.84 -5.71
C CYS A 196 -10.30 0.49 -6.44
N LEU A 197 -9.08 0.14 -6.87
CA LEU A 197 -8.82 -1.14 -7.54
C LEU A 197 -9.10 -2.34 -6.62
N ALA A 198 -8.63 -2.29 -5.38
CA ALA A 198 -8.90 -3.34 -4.39
C ALA A 198 -10.40 -3.49 -4.12
N LEU A 199 -11.14 -2.38 -4.03
CA LEU A 199 -12.60 -2.40 -3.88
C LEU A 199 -13.28 -3.02 -5.11
N THR A 200 -12.89 -2.62 -6.31
CA THR A 200 -13.44 -3.18 -7.56
C THR A 200 -13.16 -4.69 -7.65
N ASN A 201 -11.95 -5.13 -7.30
CA ASN A 201 -11.60 -6.54 -7.26
C ASN A 201 -12.44 -7.32 -6.25
N ALA A 202 -12.65 -6.77 -5.05
CA ALA A 202 -13.51 -7.39 -4.04
C ALA A 202 -14.97 -7.53 -4.53
N ILE A 203 -15.54 -6.47 -5.13
CA ILE A 203 -16.91 -6.49 -5.65
C ILE A 203 -17.04 -7.52 -6.80
N ASN A 204 -16.09 -7.52 -7.73
CA ASN A 204 -16.13 -8.40 -8.89
C ASN A 204 -15.95 -9.86 -8.50
N SER A 205 -15.10 -10.15 -7.52
CA SER A 205 -14.88 -11.51 -7.03
C SER A 205 -16.02 -12.02 -6.14
N TYR A 206 -16.70 -11.12 -5.40
CA TYR A 206 -17.88 -11.47 -4.59
C TYR A 206 -19.05 -12.02 -5.43
N GLY A 207 -19.22 -11.52 -6.67
CA GLY A 207 -20.24 -11.99 -7.60
C GLY A 207 -20.00 -13.40 -8.18
N GLY A 208 -18.83 -14.00 -7.93
CA GLY A 208 -18.41 -15.29 -8.47
C GLY A 208 -17.90 -15.21 -9.92
N GLY A 209 -16.89 -16.03 -10.24
CA GLY A 209 -16.33 -16.14 -11.59
C GLY A 209 -17.12 -17.10 -12.52
N LYS A 210 -16.76 -17.12 -13.80
CA LYS A 210 -17.27 -18.10 -14.78
C LYS A 210 -16.79 -19.51 -14.43
N LYS A 211 -17.65 -20.50 -14.66
CA LYS A 211 -17.32 -21.93 -14.52
C LYS A 211 -16.30 -22.34 -15.57
N ILE A 212 -15.40 -23.25 -15.20
CA ILE A 212 -14.49 -23.89 -16.15
C ILE A 212 -15.36 -24.70 -17.14
N PRO A 213 -15.25 -24.50 -18.47
CA PRO A 213 -15.85 -25.42 -19.41
C PRO A 213 -15.19 -26.78 -19.19
N GLN A 214 -15.96 -27.78 -18.74
CA GLN A 214 -15.49 -29.15 -18.72
C GLN A 214 -15.22 -29.56 -20.17
N GLN A 215 -13.95 -29.78 -20.52
CA GLN A 215 -13.62 -30.57 -21.71
C GLN A 215 -14.07 -32.00 -21.41
N ASN A 216 -15.21 -32.40 -21.99
CA ASN A 216 -15.56 -33.81 -22.16
C ASN A 216 -14.76 -34.39 -23.31
#